data_AF-A0A946ZZN3-F1
#
_entry.id   AF-A0A946ZZN3-F1
#
_cell.length_a   1.000
_cell.length_b   1.000
_cell.length_c   1.000
_cell.angle_alpha   90.00
_cell.angle_beta   90.00
_cell.angle_gamma   90.00
#
_symmetry.space_group_name_H-M   'P 1'
#
loop_
_entity.id
_entity.type
_entity.pdbx_description
1 polymer ?
#
loop_
_entity_poly.entity_id
_entity_poly.type
_entity_poly.pdbx_seq_one_letter_code
_entity_poly.pdbx_strand_id
1 'polypeptide(L)'
;MNLEEARTHVYLMPGMAAASSIFERIQLPSEKFEMHYLEWELPEADENLESYAKRMLTHIKHPAPVLIGVSFGGVIVQEMARIADFERLIIISSVKCSNELPPRMKFASKTGLFKLIPTGLADYVDYFEKVAVGDFLKKRAKLYKQYISITD
;
A
#
# COMPACT_ATOMS: atom_id res chain seq x y z
N MET A 1 -34.99 -3.83 -10.12
CA MET A 1 -33.71 -4.36 -9.61
C MET A 1 -32.64 -3.40 -10.12
N ASN A 2 -32.02 -2.64 -9.22
CA ASN A 2 -31.15 -1.52 -9.58
C ASN A 2 -29.82 -2.10 -10.07
N LEU A 3 -29.37 -1.71 -11.27
CA LEU A 3 -28.13 -2.23 -11.88
C LEU A 3 -26.87 -1.93 -11.05
N GLU A 4 -26.96 -0.94 -10.16
CA GLU A 4 -25.90 -0.55 -9.23
C GLU A 4 -25.64 -1.58 -8.11
N GLU A 5 -26.58 -2.49 -7.80
CA GLU A 5 -26.40 -3.52 -6.76
C GLU A 5 -25.70 -4.80 -7.26
N ALA A 6 -25.32 -4.88 -8.54
CA ALA A 6 -24.81 -6.11 -9.15
C ALA A 6 -23.29 -6.17 -9.33
N ARG A 7 -22.55 -5.09 -9.07
CA ARG A 7 -21.09 -5.04 -9.28
C ARG A 7 -20.34 -5.48 -8.03
N THR A 8 -19.25 -6.21 -8.21
CA THR A 8 -18.30 -6.51 -7.14
C THR A 8 -17.41 -5.30 -6.91
N HIS A 9 -17.45 -4.73 -5.71
CA HIS A 9 -16.59 -3.62 -5.32
C HIS A 9 -15.18 -4.13 -4.99
N VAL A 10 -14.16 -3.52 -5.58
CA VAL A 10 -12.75 -3.90 -5.43
C VAL A 10 -11.97 -2.72 -4.87
N TYR A 11 -11.46 -2.85 -3.65
CA TYR A 11 -10.63 -1.83 -3.01
C TYR A 11 -9.14 -2.16 -3.20
N LEU A 12 -8.37 -1.16 -3.62
CA LEU A 12 -6.95 -1.29 -3.93
C LEU A 12 -6.10 -0.46 -2.97
N MET A 13 -5.26 -1.13 -2.17
CA MET A 13 -4.33 -0.52 -1.23
C MET A 13 -2.91 -0.50 -1.79
N PRO A 14 -2.31 0.68 -2.03
CA PRO A 14 -0.96 0.77 -2.55
C PRO A 14 0.10 0.33 -1.52
N GLY A 15 1.33 0.13 -1.98
CA GLY A 15 2.47 -0.13 -1.10
C GLY A 15 2.85 1.09 -0.27
N MET A 16 3.69 0.90 0.76
CA MET A 16 4.22 2.00 1.57
C MET A 16 4.92 3.02 0.67
N ALA A 17 4.66 4.30 0.94
CA ALA A 17 5.16 5.42 0.16
C ALA A 17 4.79 5.35 -1.32
N ALA A 18 3.74 4.60 -1.71
CA ALA A 18 3.22 4.61 -3.06
C ALA A 18 1.83 5.25 -3.11
N ALA A 19 1.59 6.07 -4.12
CA ALA A 19 0.26 6.63 -4.41
C ALA A 19 -0.65 5.59 -5.08
N SER A 20 -1.97 5.79 -5.02
CA SER A 20 -2.93 4.94 -5.75
C SER A 20 -2.70 4.89 -7.26
N SER A 21 -1.98 5.88 -7.81
CA SER A 21 -1.61 5.94 -9.23
C SER A 21 -0.88 4.68 -9.73
N ILE A 22 -0.27 3.87 -8.85
CA ILE A 22 0.31 2.57 -9.23
C ILE A 22 -0.70 1.63 -9.91
N PHE A 23 -1.99 1.85 -9.68
CA PHE A 23 -3.09 1.07 -10.23
C PHE A 23 -3.70 1.66 -11.51
N GLU A 24 -3.21 2.81 -12.02
CA GLU A 24 -3.79 3.53 -13.17
C GLU A 24 -3.95 2.67 -14.44
N ARG A 25 -3.12 1.63 -14.56
CA ARG A 25 -3.08 0.72 -15.72
C ARG A 25 -3.87 -0.56 -15.52
N ILE A 26 -4.45 -0.76 -14.33
CA ILE A 26 -5.34 -1.88 -14.05
C ILE A 26 -6.75 -1.46 -14.45
N GLN A 27 -7.33 -2.18 -15.40
CA GLN A 27 -8.70 -1.96 -15.86
C GLN A 27 -9.47 -3.27 -15.71
N LEU A 28 -10.40 -3.30 -14.76
CA LEU A 28 -11.34 -4.40 -14.61
C LEU A 28 -12.57 -4.16 -15.49
N PRO A 29 -13.25 -5.21 -15.97
CA PRO A 29 -14.50 -5.06 -16.71
C PRO A 29 -15.53 -4.27 -15.89
N SER A 30 -15.82 -3.03 -16.29
CA SER A 30 -16.70 -2.09 -15.57
C SER A 30 -18.13 -2.57 -15.40
N GLU A 31 -18.56 -3.50 -16.25
CA GLU A 31 -19.88 -4.15 -16.15
C GLU A 31 -19.98 -5.11 -14.94
N LYS A 32 -18.83 -5.55 -14.40
CA LYS A 32 -18.77 -6.52 -13.30
C LYS A 32 -18.12 -5.97 -12.04
N PHE A 33 -17.17 -5.05 -12.19
CA PHE A 33 -16.35 -4.57 -11.09
C PHE A 33 -16.35 -3.06 -11.01
N GLU A 34 -16.36 -2.56 -9.77
CA GLU A 34 -16.15 -1.14 -9.48
C GLU A 34 -14.87 -1.00 -8.64
N MET A 35 -13.92 -0.21 -9.12
CA MET A 35 -12.60 -0.05 -8.48
C MET A 35 -12.58 1.17 -7.56
N HIS A 36 -12.14 0.96 -6.33
CA HIS A 36 -12.01 1.97 -5.28
C HIS A 36 -10.54 2.04 -4.86
N TYR A 37 -9.94 3.22 -4.89
CA TYR A 37 -8.53 3.39 -4.54
C TYR A 37 -8.41 3.91 -3.12
N LEU A 38 -7.65 3.21 -2.28
CA LEU A 38 -7.35 3.64 -0.93
C LEU A 38 -6.08 4.49 -0.94
N GLU A 39 -6.08 5.55 -0.13
CA GLU A 39 -4.93 6.41 0.10
C GLU A 39 -4.42 6.22 1.53
N TRP A 40 -3.12 6.45 1.73
CA TRP A 40 -2.52 6.37 3.06
C TRP A 40 -3.01 7.50 3.95
N GLU A 41 -3.43 7.16 5.18
CA GLU A 41 -3.57 8.14 6.25
C GLU A 41 -2.28 8.26 7.03
N LEU A 42 -1.99 9.47 7.53
CA LEU A 42 -0.92 9.65 8.51
C LEU A 42 -1.28 8.86 9.79
N PRO A 43 -0.38 7.97 10.25
CA PRO A 43 -0.60 7.22 11.48
C PRO A 43 -0.57 8.14 12.69
N GLU A 44 -1.33 7.80 13.73
CA GLU A 44 -1.27 8.50 15.02
C GLU A 44 0.00 8.13 15.78
N ALA A 45 0.36 8.95 16.78
CA ALA A 45 1.50 8.65 17.65
C ALA A 45 1.27 7.32 18.38
N ASP A 46 2.29 6.45 18.33
CA ASP A 46 2.29 5.12 18.94
C ASP A 46 1.12 4.21 18.51
N GLU A 47 0.52 4.48 17.34
CA GLU A 47 -0.55 3.68 16.78
C GLU A 47 -0.04 2.29 16.39
N ASN A 48 -0.69 1.25 16.90
CA ASN A 48 -0.40 -0.11 16.49
C ASN A 48 -1.08 -0.43 15.14
N LEU A 49 -0.63 -1.50 14.49
CA LEU A 49 -1.09 -1.85 13.15
C LEU A 49 -2.59 -2.22 13.08
N GLU A 50 -3.12 -2.83 14.14
CA GLU A 50 -4.55 -3.20 14.23
C GLU A 50 -5.44 -1.94 14.33
N SER A 51 -5.04 -0.98 15.15
CA SER A 51 -5.70 0.33 15.27
C SER A 51 -5.68 1.09 13.94
N TYR A 52 -4.53 1.12 13.28
CA TYR A 52 -4.40 1.73 11.96
C TYR A 52 -5.31 1.05 10.92
N ALA A 53 -5.30 -0.28 10.86
CA ALA A 53 -6.17 -1.05 9.96
C ALA A 53 -7.66 -0.80 10.25
N LYS A 54 -8.04 -0.63 11.52
CA LYS A 54 -9.40 -0.28 11.92
C LYS A 54 -9.82 1.11 11.46
N ARG A 55 -8.91 2.09 11.48
CA ARG A 55 -9.15 3.41 10.88
C ARG A 55 -9.29 3.31 9.36
N MET A 56 -8.40 2.57 8.70
CA MET A 56 -8.47 2.34 7.25
C MET A 56 -9.78 1.68 6.82
N LEU A 57 -10.34 0.79 7.64
CA LEU A 57 -11.66 0.17 7.40
C LEU A 57 -12.80 1.17 7.28
N THR A 58 -12.68 2.36 7.87
CA THR A 58 -13.73 3.39 7.79
C THR A 58 -13.94 3.89 6.35
N HIS A 59 -12.98 3.68 5.45
CA HIS A 59 -13.07 3.99 4.01
C HIS A 59 -13.77 2.91 3.19
N ILE A 60 -13.98 1.72 3.76
CA ILE A 60 -14.72 0.64 3.11
C ILE A 60 -16.22 0.90 3.32
N LYS A 61 -16.92 1.19 2.23
CA LYS A 61 -18.35 1.59 2.24
C LYS A 61 -19.31 0.50 1.80
N HIS A 62 -18.78 -0.54 1.15
CA HIS A 62 -19.57 -1.61 0.55
C HIS A 62 -19.47 -2.89 1.39
N PRO A 63 -20.54 -3.69 1.50
CA PRO A 63 -20.50 -4.94 2.24
C PRO A 63 -19.69 -6.02 1.49
N ALA A 64 -18.90 -6.79 2.22
CA ALA A 64 -18.11 -7.93 1.72
C ALA A 64 -17.35 -7.67 0.39
N PRO A 65 -16.59 -6.56 0.22
CA PRO A 65 -15.92 -6.28 -1.04
C PRO A 65 -14.70 -7.19 -1.23
N VAL A 66 -14.04 -7.06 -2.39
CA VAL A 66 -12.72 -7.64 -2.65
C VAL A 66 -11.64 -6.65 -2.21
N LEU A 67 -10.62 -7.10 -1.49
CA LEU A 67 -9.43 -6.32 -1.18
C LEU A 67 -8.23 -6.77 -2.00
N ILE A 68 -7.51 -5.80 -2.56
CA ILE A 68 -6.23 -6.00 -3.24
C ILE A 68 -5.18 -5.13 -2.56
N GLY A 69 -4.09 -5.72 -2.08
CA GLY A 69 -2.98 -4.98 -1.47
C GLY A 69 -1.62 -5.31 -2.07
N VAL A 70 -0.82 -4.29 -2.35
CA VAL A 70 0.53 -4.46 -2.91
C VAL A 70 1.58 -4.22 -1.84
N SER A 71 2.61 -5.08 -1.75
CA SER A 71 3.73 -4.89 -0.80
C SER A 71 3.22 -4.66 0.63
N PHE A 72 3.60 -3.56 1.30
CA PHE A 72 3.10 -3.23 2.64
C PHE A 72 1.58 -2.98 2.67
N GLY A 73 0.96 -2.49 1.60
CA GLY A 73 -0.50 -2.42 1.49
C GLY A 73 -1.16 -3.78 1.61
N GLY A 74 -0.48 -4.84 1.14
CA GLY A 74 -0.87 -6.24 1.35
C GLY A 74 -0.91 -6.66 2.82
N VAL A 75 -0.03 -6.10 3.66
CA VAL A 75 -0.06 -6.33 5.11
C VAL A 75 -1.26 -5.61 5.74
N ILE A 76 -1.52 -4.36 5.33
CA ILE A 76 -2.68 -3.59 5.82
C ILE A 76 -3.99 -4.29 5.50
N VAL A 77 -4.23 -4.70 4.25
CA VAL A 77 -5.48 -5.39 3.89
C VAL A 77 -5.64 -6.76 4.56
N GLN A 78 -4.53 -7.43 4.92
CA GLN A 78 -4.58 -8.64 5.74
C GLN A 78 -5.05 -8.34 7.17
N GLU A 79 -4.55 -7.27 7.79
CA GLU A 79 -5.02 -6.85 9.12
C GLU A 79 -6.48 -6.38 9.09
N MET A 80 -6.90 -5.66 8.04
CA MET A 80 -8.31 -5.31 7.82
C MET A 80 -9.20 -6.56 7.74
N ALA A 81 -8.75 -7.60 7.02
CA ALA A 81 -9.47 -8.86 6.86
C ALA A 81 -9.54 -9.71 8.15
N ARG A 82 -8.80 -9.38 9.20
CA ARG A 82 -8.98 -9.98 10.53
C ARG A 82 -10.15 -9.36 11.30
N ILE A 83 -10.57 -8.15 10.93
CA ILE A 83 -11.55 -7.34 11.66
C ILE A 83 -12.92 -7.37 10.98
N ALA A 84 -12.97 -7.48 9.65
CA ALA A 84 -14.21 -7.47 8.87
C ALA A 84 -14.22 -8.54 7.77
N ASP A 85 -15.42 -8.87 7.28
CA ASP A 85 -15.62 -9.87 6.23
C ASP A 85 -15.44 -9.28 4.82
N PHE A 86 -14.78 -10.05 3.97
CA PHE A 86 -14.48 -9.72 2.58
C PHE A 86 -14.74 -10.93 1.68
N GLU A 87 -15.24 -10.70 0.45
CA GLU A 87 -15.50 -11.79 -0.49
C GLU A 87 -14.20 -12.50 -0.90
N ARG A 88 -13.14 -11.71 -1.12
CA ARG A 88 -11.80 -12.16 -1.49
C ARG A 88 -10.74 -11.19 -0.97
N LEU A 89 -9.59 -11.77 -0.60
CA LEU A 89 -8.37 -11.04 -0.27
C LEU A 89 -7.27 -11.45 -1.24
N ILE A 90 -6.68 -10.49 -1.93
CA ILE A 90 -5.59 -10.69 -2.89
C ILE A 90 -4.41 -9.83 -2.44
N ILE A 91 -3.25 -10.45 -2.27
CA ILE A 91 -2.02 -9.73 -1.97
C ILE A 91 -0.98 -9.97 -3.05
N ILE A 92 -0.32 -8.91 -3.50
CA ILE A 92 0.60 -8.92 -4.63
C ILE A 92 1.96 -8.41 -4.16
N SER A 93 3.02 -9.17 -4.45
CA SER A 93 4.39 -8.81 -4.04
C SER A 93 4.50 -8.44 -2.56
N SER A 94 3.74 -9.13 -1.72
CA SER A 94 3.63 -8.92 -0.27
C SER A 94 4.06 -10.18 0.49
N VAL A 95 4.05 -10.09 1.81
CA VAL A 95 4.32 -11.23 2.71
C VAL A 95 3.01 -11.72 3.31
N LYS A 96 2.81 -13.03 3.30
CA LYS A 96 1.61 -13.68 3.87
C LYS A 96 1.70 -13.82 5.38
N CYS A 97 2.92 -13.94 5.90
CA CYS A 97 3.15 -14.08 7.32
C CYS A 97 4.58 -13.69 7.69
N SER A 98 4.82 -13.44 8.99
CA SER A 98 6.12 -13.07 9.53
C SER A 98 7.23 -14.08 9.24
N ASN A 99 6.88 -15.35 8.99
CA ASN A 99 7.84 -16.39 8.64
C ASN A 99 8.49 -16.16 7.27
N GLU A 100 7.83 -15.47 6.35
CA GLU A 100 8.36 -15.15 5.02
C GLU A 100 9.36 -13.98 5.04
N LEU A 101 9.47 -13.27 6.17
CA LEU A 101 10.42 -12.16 6.28
C LEU A 101 11.87 -12.66 6.23
N PRO A 102 12.77 -11.97 5.49
CA PRO A 102 14.18 -12.27 5.45
C PRO A 102 14.81 -12.30 6.86
N PRO A 103 15.75 -13.23 7.15
CA PRO A 103 16.39 -13.34 8.45
C PRO A 103 17.02 -12.02 8.94
N ARG A 104 17.62 -11.24 8.02
CA ARG A 104 18.18 -9.91 8.31
C ARG A 104 17.14 -8.92 8.84
N MET A 105 15.92 -8.95 8.30
CA MET A 105 14.83 -8.08 8.78
C MET A 105 14.33 -8.52 10.14
N LYS A 106 14.19 -9.84 10.36
CA LYS A 106 13.85 -10.39 11.68
C LYS A 106 14.89 -10.01 12.73
N PHE A 107 16.18 -10.09 12.38
CA PHE A 107 17.27 -9.68 13.26
C PHE A 107 17.20 -8.18 13.58
N ALA A 108 17.09 -7.32 12.57
CA ALA A 108 16.99 -5.87 12.77
C ALA A 108 15.79 -5.47 13.63
N SER A 109 14.63 -6.13 13.45
CA SER A 109 13.44 -5.93 14.28
C SER A 109 13.70 -6.33 15.74
N LYS A 110 14.30 -7.50 15.99
CA LYS A 110 14.61 -7.98 17.35
C LYS A 110 15.61 -7.10 18.10
N THR A 111 16.63 -6.58 17.41
CA THR A 111 17.69 -5.77 18.02
C THR A 111 17.35 -4.28 18.11
N GLY A 112 16.25 -3.85 17.50
CA GLY A 112 15.89 -2.43 17.40
C GLY A 112 16.80 -1.63 16.47
N LEU A 113 17.61 -2.28 15.64
CA LEU A 113 18.60 -1.63 14.76
C LEU A 113 17.95 -0.63 13.79
N PHE A 114 16.70 -0.88 13.40
CA PHE A 114 15.93 0.04 12.56
C PHE A 114 15.73 1.43 13.18
N LYS A 115 15.78 1.55 14.52
CA LYS A 115 15.69 2.84 15.23
C LYS A 115 16.96 3.70 15.09
N LEU A 116 18.05 3.12 14.61
CA LEU A 116 19.33 3.80 14.38
C LEU A 116 19.47 4.28 12.93
N ILE A 117 18.47 4.05 12.06
CA ILE A 117 18.49 4.55 10.69
C ILE A 117 18.37 6.08 10.73
N PRO A 118 19.37 6.83 10.21
CA PRO A 118 19.31 8.29 10.18
C PRO A 118 18.10 8.74 9.35
N THR A 119 17.23 9.55 9.95
CA THR A 119 16.03 10.08 9.28
C THR A 119 16.38 10.96 8.07
N GLY A 120 17.55 11.61 8.06
CA GLY A 120 18.04 12.43 6.94
C GLY A 120 18.43 11.65 5.67
N LEU A 121 18.35 10.31 5.66
CA LEU A 121 18.47 9.53 4.42
C LEU A 121 17.24 9.65 3.51
N ALA A 122 16.06 9.98 4.07
CA ALA A 122 14.85 10.25 3.29
C ALA A 122 15.03 11.49 2.40
N ASP A 123 15.64 12.55 2.94
CA ASP A 123 15.98 13.79 2.20
C ASP A 123 16.95 13.55 1.04
N TYR A 124 17.70 12.45 1.07
CA TYR A 124 18.69 12.12 0.04
C TYR A 124 18.05 11.50 -1.21
N VAL A 125 16.83 10.96 -1.11
CA VAL A 125 16.08 10.42 -2.26
C VAL A 125 15.79 11.54 -3.27
N ASP A 126 15.40 12.72 -2.79
CA ASP A 126 15.17 13.91 -3.62
C ASP A 126 16.47 14.44 -4.26
N TYR A 127 17.63 14.21 -3.62
CA TYR A 127 18.93 14.63 -4.15
C TYR A 127 19.41 13.75 -5.32
N PHE A 128 19.11 12.45 -5.30
CA PHE A 128 19.42 11.54 -6.41
C PHE A 128 18.71 11.93 -7.71
N GLU A 129 17.57 12.61 -7.65
CA GLU A 129 16.86 13.11 -8.82
C GLU A 129 17.63 14.20 -9.58
N LYS A 130 18.34 15.08 -8.86
CA LYS A 130 19.09 16.22 -9.45
C LYS A 130 20.39 15.80 -10.15
N VAL A 131 20.88 14.59 -9.86
CA VAL A 131 22.18 14.08 -10.35
C VAL A 131 21.99 12.95 -11.38
N ALA A 132 20.76 12.63 -11.77
CA ALA A 132 20.46 11.56 -12.73
C ALA A 132 20.93 11.90 -14.16
N VAL A 133 22.17 11.48 -14.51
CA VAL A 133 22.74 11.64 -15.86
C VAL A 133 22.57 10.33 -16.66
N GLY A 134 21.75 10.39 -17.72
CA GLY A 134 21.50 9.28 -18.65
C GLY A 134 20.02 8.85 -18.72
N ASP A 135 19.57 8.38 -19.89
CA ASP A 135 18.15 8.13 -20.17
C ASP A 135 17.51 7.08 -19.26
N PHE A 136 18.29 6.07 -18.86
CA PHE A 136 17.85 5.05 -17.90
C PHE A 136 17.59 5.63 -16.50
N LEU A 137 18.49 6.49 -16.01
CA LEU A 137 18.36 7.12 -14.70
C LEU A 137 17.24 8.16 -14.69
N LYS A 138 17.06 8.93 -15.78
CA LYS A 138 15.93 9.85 -15.96
C LYS A 138 14.59 9.11 -15.94
N LYS A 139 14.49 7.95 -16.62
CA LYS A 139 13.28 7.12 -16.61
C LYS A 139 12.95 6.62 -15.21
N ARG A 140 13.96 6.16 -14.45
CA ARG A 140 13.77 5.73 -13.05
C ARG A 140 13.35 6.89 -12.16
N ALA A 141 14.05 8.02 -12.21
CA ALA A 141 13.70 9.22 -11.45
C ALA A 141 12.25 9.66 -11.73
N LYS A 142 11.83 9.67 -13.00
CA LYS A 142 10.44 9.97 -13.37
C LYS A 142 9.43 8.99 -12.75
N LEU A 143 9.74 7.69 -12.71
CA LEU A 143 8.89 6.68 -12.08
C LEU A 143 8.86 6.84 -10.54
N TYR A 144 10.00 7.14 -9.91
CA TYR A 144 10.06 7.45 -8.48
C TYR A 144 9.17 8.65 -8.17
N LYS A 145 9.31 9.75 -8.90
CA LYS A 145 8.45 10.93 -8.73
C LYS A 145 6.96 10.66 -8.94
N GLN A 146 6.61 9.87 -9.96
CA GLN A 146 5.20 9.61 -10.29
C GLN A 146 4.49 8.69 -9.28
N TYR A 147 5.23 7.75 -8.68
CA TYR A 147 4.64 6.70 -7.86
C TYR A 147 5.02 6.76 -6.38
N ILE A 148 6.12 7.43 -6.01
CA ILE A 148 6.64 7.47 -4.62
C ILE A 148 6.36 8.81 -3.90
N SER A 149 5.58 9.70 -4.52
CA SER A 149 5.17 10.95 -3.88
C SER A 149 4.06 10.71 -2.85
N ILE A 150 4.43 10.66 -1.56
CA ILE A 150 3.51 11.12 -0.51
C ILE A 150 3.55 12.65 -0.61
N THR A 151 2.57 13.24 -1.28
CA THR A 151 2.35 14.69 -1.21
C THR A 151 1.54 14.97 0.04
N ASP A 152 2.12 15.75 0.95
CA ASP A 152 1.43 16.38 2.08
C ASP A 152 0.16 17.14 1.64
#